data_AF-H0GTM4-F1
#
_entry.id   AF-H0GTM4-F1
#
_cell.length_a   1.000
_cell.length_b   1.000
_cell.length_c   1.000
_cell.angle_alpha   90.00
_cell.angle_beta   90.00
_cell.angle_gamma   90.00
#
_symmetry.space_group_name_H-M   'P 1'
#
loop_
_entity.id
_entity.type
_entity.pdbx_description
1 polymer ?
#
loop_
_entity_poly.entity_id
_entity_poly.type
_entity_poly.pdbx_seq_one_letter_code
_entity_poly.pdbx_strand_id
1 'polypeptide(L)'
;MSGGRGSSSSYSNNNNINNSNSNDGSDERLLFLRGVGERNEIGVPSKFKSAHYKKPARRHKSARQLVSDENKRINALLSKANKAVEGSGTAKRLVSQGNPTSAWKPPPSIRPAKKYCDVTGLKGLYKSPTNNIRYHNAEVYQLIVKPMAPGVDQEYLKLRGANFVLK
;
A
#
# COMPACT_ATOMS: atom_id res chain seq x y z
N MET A 1 -22.81 -28.10 -34.36
CA MET A 1 -23.81 -27.05 -34.59
C MET A 1 -23.10 -25.82 -35.13
N SER A 2 -23.18 -25.63 -36.45
CA SER A 2 -23.09 -24.35 -37.16
C SER A 2 -23.99 -23.31 -36.50
N GLY A 3 -23.81 -22.01 -36.56
CA GLY A 3 -22.92 -21.12 -37.28
C GLY A 3 -23.47 -19.70 -37.05
N GLY A 4 -22.77 -18.69 -37.56
CA GLY A 4 -23.37 -17.38 -37.86
C GLY A 4 -23.52 -16.40 -36.69
N ARG A 5 -22.62 -15.41 -36.63
CA ARG A 5 -22.97 -14.07 -36.18
C ARG A 5 -22.53 -13.07 -37.25
N GLY A 6 -23.36 -12.97 -38.27
CA GLY A 6 -23.41 -11.80 -39.15
C GLY A 6 -24.47 -10.85 -38.63
N SER A 7 -24.10 -9.57 -38.48
CA SER A 7 -24.95 -8.41 -38.73
C SER A 7 -24.10 -7.17 -38.46
N SER A 8 -23.31 -6.78 -39.46
CA SER A 8 -22.78 -5.42 -39.56
C SER A 8 -23.97 -4.50 -39.84
N SER A 9 -24.51 -3.89 -38.79
CA SER A 9 -25.53 -2.84 -38.91
C SER A 9 -24.85 -1.57 -39.45
N SER A 10 -25.09 -1.29 -40.72
CA SER A 10 -24.72 -0.06 -41.41
C SER A 10 -25.51 1.11 -40.82
N TYR A 11 -25.01 1.72 -39.75
CA TYR A 11 -25.53 2.99 -39.28
C TYR A 11 -24.99 4.11 -40.17
N SER A 12 -25.81 4.51 -41.15
CA SER A 12 -25.64 5.74 -41.92
C SER A 12 -25.90 6.93 -41.01
N ASN A 13 -24.86 7.46 -40.37
CA ASN A 13 -24.93 8.75 -39.70
C ASN A 13 -24.39 9.83 -40.64
N ASN A 14 -25.31 10.48 -41.35
CA ASN A 14 -25.09 11.78 -41.95
C ASN A 14 -24.91 12.80 -40.83
N ASN A 15 -23.67 13.03 -40.42
CA ASN A 15 -23.31 14.13 -39.54
C ASN A 15 -22.82 15.31 -40.39
N ASN A 16 -23.76 16.12 -40.86
CA ASN A 16 -23.50 17.52 -41.10
C ASN A 16 -23.94 18.28 -39.85
N ILE A 17 -22.98 18.61 -38.98
CA ILE A 17 -22.94 19.83 -38.18
C ILE A 17 -21.45 20.02 -37.85
N ASN A 18 -20.88 21.02 -38.52
CA ASN A 18 -19.61 21.61 -38.16
C ASN A 18 -19.71 22.13 -36.73
N ASN A 19 -19.00 21.48 -35.82
CA ASN A 19 -18.56 22.14 -34.60
C ASN A 19 -17.05 21.89 -34.48
N SER A 20 -16.30 22.64 -35.28
CA SER A 20 -14.84 22.72 -35.25
C SER A 20 -14.43 23.42 -33.96
N ASN A 21 -14.51 22.71 -32.83
CA ASN A 21 -13.65 23.00 -31.71
C ASN A 21 -12.31 22.35 -32.05
N SER A 22 -11.37 23.18 -32.48
CA SER A 22 -10.01 22.81 -32.87
C SER A 22 -9.33 22.01 -31.77
N ASN A 23 -9.40 20.69 -31.88
CA ASN A 23 -8.87 19.71 -30.94
C ASN A 23 -7.93 18.71 -31.65
N ASP A 24 -7.43 19.05 -32.84
CA ASP A 24 -6.65 18.16 -33.72
C ASP A 24 -5.45 17.50 -32.99
N GLY A 25 -4.76 18.24 -32.11
CA GLY A 25 -3.65 17.69 -31.32
C GLY A 25 -4.06 16.70 -30.22
N SER A 26 -5.33 16.73 -29.79
CA SER A 26 -5.86 15.76 -28.82
C SER A 26 -6.23 14.44 -29.47
N ASP A 27 -6.74 14.46 -30.71
CA ASP A 27 -7.08 13.27 -31.47
C ASP A 27 -5.82 12.49 -31.89
N GLU A 28 -4.77 13.17 -32.34
CA GLU A 28 -3.48 12.53 -32.64
C GLU A 28 -2.88 11.87 -31.39
N ARG A 29 -2.98 12.53 -30.24
CA ARG A 29 -2.53 11.99 -28.95
C ARG A 29 -3.34 10.76 -28.54
N LEU A 30 -4.66 10.79 -28.74
CA LEU A 30 -5.54 9.65 -28.46
C LEU A 30 -5.24 8.45 -29.37
N LEU A 31 -4.99 8.70 -30.66
CA LEU A 31 -4.57 7.67 -31.62
C LEU A 31 -3.22 7.05 -31.26
N PHE A 32 -2.26 7.88 -30.86
CA PHE A 32 -0.97 7.40 -30.36
C PHE A 32 -1.12 6.56 -29.09
N LEU A 33 -1.91 7.03 -28.11
CA LEU A 33 -2.18 6.29 -26.88
C LEU A 33 -2.86 4.94 -27.14
N ARG A 34 -3.80 4.91 -28.10
CA ARG A 34 -4.42 3.67 -28.57
C ARG A 34 -3.39 2.71 -29.18
N GLY A 35 -2.51 3.19 -30.06
CA GLY A 35 -1.46 2.38 -30.67
C GLY A 35 -0.38 1.92 -29.68
N VAL A 36 -0.12 2.67 -28.60
CA VAL A 36 0.71 2.20 -27.47
C VAL A 36 -0.03 1.12 -26.67
N GLY A 37 -1.34 1.28 -26.45
CA GLY A 37 -2.19 0.30 -25.79
C GLY A 37 -2.18 -1.05 -26.52
N GLU A 38 -2.48 -1.05 -27.81
CA GLU A 38 -2.55 -2.25 -28.65
C GLU A 38 -1.22 -3.03 -28.67
N ARG A 39 -0.07 -2.33 -28.68
CA ARG A 39 1.26 -2.98 -28.61
C ARG A 39 1.55 -3.66 -27.26
N ASN A 40 0.97 -3.15 -26.18
CA ASN A 40 1.12 -3.70 -24.83
C ASN A 40 0.07 -4.77 -24.50
N GLU A 41 -0.98 -4.88 -25.30
CA GLU A 41 -2.01 -5.90 -25.15
C GLU A 41 -1.47 -7.28 -25.54
N ILE A 42 -1.12 -8.08 -24.53
CA ILE A 42 -0.74 -9.48 -24.72
C ILE A 42 -2.03 -10.30 -24.83
N GLY A 43 -2.60 -10.37 -26.04
CA GLY A 43 -3.82 -11.13 -26.32
C GLY A 43 -3.66 -12.65 -26.26
N VAL A 44 -2.43 -13.16 -26.37
CA VAL A 44 -2.12 -14.60 -26.38
C VAL A 44 -1.26 -14.95 -25.15
N PRO A 45 -1.61 -16.00 -24.37
CA PRO A 45 -0.78 -16.40 -23.25
C PRO A 45 0.64 -16.76 -23.72
N SER A 46 1.63 -16.38 -22.92
CA SER A 46 3.04 -16.70 -23.19
C SER A 46 3.23 -18.20 -23.44
N LYS A 47 4.03 -18.54 -24.46
CA LYS A 47 4.35 -19.91 -24.88
C LYS A 47 4.91 -20.79 -23.74
N PHE A 48 5.47 -20.18 -22.71
CA PHE A 48 6.08 -20.85 -21.56
C PHE A 48 5.13 -21.07 -20.36
N LYS A 49 3.89 -20.59 -20.43
CA LYS A 49 2.89 -20.79 -19.36
C LYS A 49 2.11 -22.07 -19.60
N SER A 50 2.00 -22.92 -18.59
CA SER A 50 1.22 -24.16 -18.73
C SER A 50 -0.27 -23.86 -18.90
N ALA A 51 -0.91 -24.52 -19.86
CA ALA A 51 -2.32 -24.34 -20.16
C ALA A 51 -3.23 -24.79 -19.00
N HIS A 52 -2.76 -25.74 -18.17
CA HIS A 52 -3.53 -26.30 -17.05
C HIS A 52 -3.41 -25.50 -15.74
N TYR A 53 -2.53 -24.50 -15.66
CA TYR A 53 -2.37 -23.74 -14.43
C TYR A 53 -3.61 -22.89 -14.12
N LYS A 54 -4.33 -23.26 -13.05
CA LYS A 54 -5.44 -22.48 -12.51
C LYS A 54 -4.93 -21.58 -11.38
N LYS A 55 -5.12 -20.27 -11.53
CA LYS A 55 -4.74 -19.29 -10.50
C LYS A 55 -5.59 -19.53 -9.24
N PRO A 56 -4.98 -19.63 -8.04
CA PRO A 56 -5.75 -19.66 -6.79
C PRO A 56 -6.62 -18.40 -6.65
N ALA A 57 -7.85 -18.56 -6.16
CA ALA A 57 -8.77 -17.44 -6.00
C ALA A 57 -8.30 -16.39 -4.97
N ARG A 58 -7.49 -16.80 -3.97
CA ARG A 58 -7.01 -15.94 -2.88
C ARG A 58 -5.49 -15.83 -2.85
N ARG A 59 -4.92 -15.07 -3.79
CA ARG A 59 -3.46 -14.81 -3.87
C ARG A 59 -3.03 -13.57 -3.11
N HIS A 60 -3.88 -12.54 -3.08
CA HIS A 60 -3.56 -11.25 -2.49
C HIS A 60 -3.97 -11.24 -1.01
N LYS A 61 -3.04 -11.63 -0.15
CA LYS A 61 -3.20 -11.57 1.31
C LYS A 61 -2.48 -10.35 1.84
N SER A 62 -3.06 -9.67 2.83
CA SER A 62 -2.36 -8.58 3.53
C SER A 62 -1.22 -9.15 4.40
N ALA A 63 -0.16 -8.37 4.62
CA ALA A 63 0.94 -8.80 5.49
C ALA A 63 0.46 -9.25 6.88
N ARG A 64 -0.54 -8.56 7.45
CA ARG A 64 -1.17 -8.94 8.72
C ARG A 64 -1.83 -10.32 8.67
N GLN A 65 -2.52 -10.62 7.58
CA GLN A 65 -3.17 -11.90 7.37
C GLN A 65 -2.14 -13.03 7.24
N LEU A 66 -1.06 -12.80 6.50
CA LEU A 66 0.04 -13.78 6.37
C LEU A 66 0.69 -14.08 7.73
N VAL A 67 0.98 -13.05 8.52
CA VAL A 67 1.53 -13.21 9.87
C VAL A 67 0.54 -13.96 10.77
N SER A 68 -0.76 -13.70 10.67
CA SER A 68 -1.79 -14.41 11.44
C SER A 68 -1.88 -15.89 11.06
N ASP A 69 -1.87 -16.21 9.76
CA ASP A 69 -1.88 -17.58 9.25
C ASP A 69 -0.66 -18.36 9.75
N GLU A 70 0.52 -17.73 9.74
CA GLU A 70 1.76 -18.36 10.16
C GLU A 70 1.82 -18.61 11.68
N ASN A 71 1.33 -17.66 12.48
CA ASN A 71 1.19 -17.85 13.92
C ASN A 71 0.27 -19.03 14.25
N LYS A 72 -0.85 -19.17 13.53
CA LYS A 72 -1.76 -20.32 13.70
C LYS A 72 -1.08 -21.63 13.33
N ARG A 73 -0.31 -21.66 12.22
CA ARG A 73 0.45 -22.83 11.78
C ARG A 73 1.48 -23.27 12.82
N ILE A 74 2.24 -22.32 13.37
CA ILE A 74 3.26 -22.59 14.39
C ILE A 74 2.60 -23.16 15.66
N ASN A 75 1.52 -22.54 16.14
CA ASN A 75 0.79 -23.03 17.33
C ASN A 75 0.23 -24.44 17.12
N ALA A 76 -0.29 -24.75 15.93
CA ALA A 76 -0.76 -26.08 15.59
C ALA A 76 0.37 -27.12 15.61
N LEU A 77 1.55 -26.78 15.06
CA LEU A 77 2.72 -27.67 15.12
C LEU A 77 3.21 -27.90 16.55
N LEU A 78 3.28 -26.85 17.36
CA LEU A 78 3.65 -26.95 18.78
C LEU A 78 2.67 -27.84 19.55
N SER A 79 1.36 -27.67 19.34
CA SER A 79 0.35 -28.52 19.99
C SER A 79 0.46 -29.99 19.57
N LYS A 80 0.79 -30.28 18.30
CA LYS A 80 1.05 -31.64 17.81
C LYS A 80 2.31 -32.25 18.44
N ALA A 81 3.39 -31.47 18.51
CA ALA A 81 4.64 -31.90 19.13
C ALA A 81 4.44 -32.23 20.62
N ASN A 82 3.76 -31.35 21.36
CA ASN A 82 3.47 -31.58 22.78
C ASN A 82 2.60 -32.84 23.00
N LYS A 83 1.60 -33.09 22.14
CA LYS A 83 0.77 -34.31 22.21
C LYS A 83 1.58 -35.59 21.93
N ALA A 84 2.59 -35.53 21.07
CA ALA A 84 3.45 -36.68 20.79
C ALA A 84 4.44 -36.98 21.94
N VAL A 85 4.84 -35.97 22.71
CA VAL A 85 5.78 -36.11 23.84
C VAL A 85 5.12 -36.75 25.07
N GLU A 86 3.82 -36.58 25.29
CA GLU A 86 3.08 -37.22 26.39
C GLU A 86 3.07 -38.77 26.31
N GLY A 87 3.45 -39.38 25.18
CA GLY A 87 3.58 -40.84 25.01
C GLY A 87 4.97 -41.42 25.30
N SER A 88 5.98 -40.58 25.55
CA SER A 88 7.38 -41.00 25.78
C SER A 88 7.89 -40.32 27.06
N GLY A 89 8.02 -41.10 28.14
CA GLY A 89 8.24 -40.64 29.53
C GLY A 89 9.55 -39.90 29.84
N THR A 90 10.21 -39.28 28.85
CA THR A 90 11.38 -38.41 29.03
C THR A 90 11.11 -37.04 28.40
N ALA A 91 10.31 -36.21 29.08
CA ALA A 91 9.75 -34.99 28.48
C ALA A 91 10.65 -33.75 28.68
N LYS A 92 11.44 -33.38 27.67
CA LYS A 92 11.79 -31.96 27.45
C LYS A 92 10.59 -31.29 26.79
N ARG A 93 9.77 -30.60 27.59
CA ARG A 93 8.69 -29.74 27.09
C ARG A 93 9.31 -28.67 26.19
N LEU A 94 9.11 -28.76 24.88
CA LEU A 94 9.52 -27.71 23.94
C LEU A 94 8.57 -26.52 24.12
N VAL A 95 8.82 -25.74 25.17
CA VAL A 95 8.21 -24.41 25.33
C VAL A 95 8.70 -23.57 24.16
N SER A 96 7.77 -22.88 23.50
CA SER A 96 8.05 -21.78 22.58
C SER A 96 8.88 -20.74 23.33
N GLN A 97 10.21 -20.86 23.29
CA GLN A 97 11.13 -19.86 23.81
C GLN A 97 10.93 -18.60 22.96
N GLY A 98 10.03 -17.73 23.40
CA GLY A 98 9.60 -16.52 22.68
C GLY A 98 8.43 -16.77 21.73
N ASN A 99 7.45 -15.87 21.72
CA ASN A 99 6.49 -15.80 20.62
C ASN A 99 7.28 -15.59 19.31
N PRO A 100 7.04 -16.35 18.22
CA PRO A 100 7.80 -16.20 16.97
C PRO A 100 7.68 -14.78 16.36
N THR A 101 6.66 -13.99 16.73
CA THR A 101 6.53 -12.60 16.31
C THR A 101 7.51 -11.63 16.98
N SER A 102 8.12 -11.99 18.13
CA SER A 102 9.11 -11.15 18.79
C SER A 102 10.47 -11.18 18.07
N ALA A 103 10.76 -12.20 17.26
CA ALA A 103 11.96 -12.26 16.45
C ALA A 103 11.87 -11.33 15.22
N TRP A 104 10.68 -11.16 14.65
CA TRP A 104 10.46 -10.32 13.46
C TRP A 104 10.40 -8.83 13.78
N LYS A 105 9.87 -8.46 14.96
CA LYS A 105 9.75 -7.05 15.32
C LYS A 105 11.04 -6.59 16.01
N PRO A 106 11.80 -5.63 15.45
CA PRO A 106 12.98 -5.12 16.11
C PRO A 106 12.60 -4.56 17.49
N PRO A 107 13.45 -4.71 18.51
CA PRO A 107 13.22 -4.08 19.80
C PRO A 107 13.11 -2.56 19.62
N PRO A 108 12.31 -1.87 20.44
CA PRO A 108 12.23 -0.42 20.38
C PRO A 108 13.58 0.21 20.69
N SER A 109 13.87 1.34 20.04
CA SER A 109 15.09 2.11 20.34
C SER A 109 15.02 2.67 21.76
N ILE A 110 16.04 2.37 22.56
CA ILE A 110 16.22 2.92 23.92
C ILE A 110 16.90 4.30 23.86
N ARG A 111 17.58 4.62 22.75
CA ARG A 111 18.30 5.89 22.60
C ARG A 111 17.32 7.04 22.39
N PRO A 112 17.48 8.18 23.09
CA PRO A 112 16.62 9.33 22.91
C PRO A 112 16.75 9.88 21.48
N ALA A 113 15.61 10.04 20.81
CA ALA A 113 15.58 10.56 19.46
C ALA A 113 15.95 12.05 19.41
N LYS A 114 16.79 12.44 18.44
CA LYS A 114 17.08 13.84 18.14
C LYS A 114 15.82 14.50 17.59
N LYS A 115 15.54 15.73 18.04
CA LYS A 115 14.35 16.50 17.64
C LYS A 115 14.73 17.54 16.59
N TYR A 116 14.06 17.46 15.44
CA TYR A 116 14.21 18.39 14.33
C TYR A 116 12.92 19.18 14.13
N CYS A 117 13.04 20.36 13.53
CA CYS A 117 11.93 21.19 13.12
C CYS A 117 11.19 20.50 11.98
N ASP A 118 9.86 20.43 12.07
CA ASP A 118 9.05 19.74 11.06
C ASP A 118 8.95 20.53 9.74
N VAL A 119 9.26 21.84 9.76
CA VAL A 119 9.19 22.74 8.60
C VAL A 119 10.55 22.89 7.92
N THR A 120 11.59 23.27 8.66
CA THR A 120 12.91 23.61 8.10
C THR A 120 13.93 22.49 8.17
N GLY A 121 13.70 21.43 8.95
CA GLY A 121 14.66 20.34 9.16
C GLY A 121 15.85 20.68 10.08
N LEU A 122 15.98 21.93 10.53
CA LEU A 122 16.99 22.35 11.53
C LEU A 122 16.68 21.75 12.92
N LYS A 123 17.59 21.91 13.90
CA LYS A 123 17.39 21.38 15.26
C LYS A 123 16.17 22.02 15.94
N GLY A 124 15.12 21.25 16.23
CA GLY A 124 13.86 21.77 16.78
C GLY A 124 13.76 21.58 18.30
N LEU A 125 14.28 22.54 19.07
CA LEU A 125 14.29 22.45 20.54
C LEU A 125 12.90 22.73 21.15
N TYR A 126 12.08 23.53 20.47
CA TYR A 126 10.81 24.02 20.98
C TYR A 126 9.61 23.40 20.26
N LYS A 127 8.46 23.36 20.93
CA LYS A 127 7.21 22.80 20.42
C LYS A 127 6.07 23.80 20.65
N SER A 128 5.19 23.96 19.66
CA SER A 128 3.99 24.77 19.80
C SER A 128 2.95 24.06 20.68
N PRO A 129 2.29 24.75 21.64
CA PRO A 129 1.25 24.15 22.46
C PRO A 129 -0.04 23.87 21.67
N THR A 130 -0.33 24.67 20.63
CA THR A 130 -1.53 24.55 19.80
C THR A 130 -1.40 23.41 18.79
N ASN A 131 -0.38 23.47 17.93
CA ASN A 131 -0.29 22.63 16.73
C ASN A 131 0.64 21.42 16.92
N ASN A 132 1.28 21.27 18.09
CA ASN A 132 2.25 20.22 18.38
C ASN A 132 3.45 20.08 17.40
N ILE A 133 3.70 21.10 16.59
CA ILE A 133 4.81 21.21 15.63
C ILE A 133 6.08 21.66 16.35
N ARG A 134 7.24 21.15 15.91
CA ARG A 134 8.55 21.57 16.41
C ARG A 134 9.13 22.66 15.54
N TYR A 135 9.69 23.70 16.17
CA TYR A 135 10.31 24.83 15.49
C TYR A 135 11.72 25.12 16.03
N HIS A 136 12.53 25.80 15.21
CA HIS A 136 13.92 26.12 15.52
C HIS A 136 14.07 27.47 16.23
N ASN A 137 13.54 28.53 15.62
CA ASN A 137 13.65 29.92 16.05
C ASN A 137 12.26 30.59 16.21
N ALA A 138 12.25 31.78 16.80
CA ALA A 138 11.01 32.55 17.01
C ALA A 138 10.36 32.99 15.69
N GLU A 139 11.15 33.22 14.64
CA GLU A 139 10.64 33.64 13.33
C GLU A 139 9.80 32.55 12.68
N VAL A 140 10.28 31.29 12.66
CA VAL A 140 9.49 30.16 12.15
C VAL A 140 8.19 30.02 12.96
N TYR A 141 8.25 30.27 14.28
CA TYR A 141 7.04 30.24 15.09
C TYR A 141 6.03 31.34 14.69
N GLN A 142 6.49 32.57 14.52
CA GLN A 142 5.61 33.72 14.22
C GLN A 142 5.12 33.75 12.78
N LEU A 143 5.99 33.48 11.81
CA LEU A 143 5.69 33.58 10.38
C LEU A 143 4.94 32.36 9.86
N ILE A 144 5.26 31.17 10.38
CA ILE A 144 4.73 29.92 9.86
C ILE A 144 3.80 29.30 10.89
N VAL A 145 4.32 28.87 12.05
CA VAL A 145 3.59 27.98 12.98
C VAL A 145 2.33 28.61 13.58
N LYS A 146 2.36 29.90 13.93
CA LYS A 146 1.23 30.61 14.54
C LYS A 146 0.10 30.91 13.53
N PRO A 147 0.36 31.43 12.32
CA PRO A 147 -0.68 31.70 11.32
C PRO A 147 -1.07 30.47 10.47
N MET A 148 -0.62 29.25 10.80
CA MET A 148 -0.99 28.06 10.01
C MET A 148 -2.50 27.83 10.01
N ALA A 149 -3.05 27.51 8.83
CA ALA A 149 -4.41 27.05 8.71
C ALA A 149 -4.59 25.68 9.40
N PRO A 150 -5.73 25.45 10.09
CA PRO A 150 -6.03 24.15 10.68
C PRO A 150 -6.15 23.09 9.57
N GLY A 151 -5.43 21.97 9.72
CA GLY A 151 -5.35 20.88 8.73
C GLY A 151 -3.95 20.70 8.16
N VAL A 152 -3.26 21.80 7.84
CA VAL A 152 -1.88 21.77 7.34
C VAL A 152 -0.93 21.25 8.43
N ASP A 153 -1.22 21.57 9.69
CA ASP A 153 -0.53 21.04 10.86
C ASP A 153 -0.54 19.50 10.89
N GLN A 154 -1.68 18.88 10.59
CA GLN A 154 -1.82 17.43 10.55
C GLN A 154 -1.05 16.79 9.39
N GLU A 155 -0.89 17.49 8.27
CA GLU A 155 -0.06 17.03 7.15
C GLU A 155 1.42 16.99 7.55
N TYR A 156 1.94 18.05 8.17
CA TYR A 156 3.31 18.04 8.71
C TYR A 156 3.50 16.98 9.80
N LEU A 157 2.51 16.82 10.69
CA LEU A 157 2.55 15.76 11.70
C LEU A 157 2.47 14.36 11.09
N LYS A 158 1.78 14.20 9.94
CA LYS A 158 1.68 12.92 9.22
C LYS A 158 3.01 12.50 8.62
N LEU A 159 3.79 13.44 8.08
CA LEU A 159 5.15 13.18 7.62
C LEU A 159 6.05 12.65 8.75
N ARG A 160 5.90 13.20 9.96
CA ARG A 160 6.57 12.71 11.16
C ARG A 160 6.01 11.37 11.68
N GLY A 161 4.77 11.03 11.33
CA GLY A 161 4.04 9.90 11.92
C GLY A 161 3.46 10.18 13.32
N ALA A 162 3.20 11.45 13.64
CA ALA A 162 2.62 11.90 14.91
C ALA A 162 1.22 12.54 14.75
N ASN A 163 0.55 12.30 13.62
CA ASN A 163 -0.81 12.75 13.34
C ASN A 163 -1.83 11.94 14.17
N PHE A 164 -2.86 12.61 14.67
CA PHE A 164 -4.02 11.96 15.28
C PHE A 164 -5.16 11.84 14.27
N VAL A 165 -5.63 10.61 14.04
CA VAL A 165 -6.85 10.36 13.28
C VAL A 165 -7.91 9.91 14.29
N LEU A 166 -8.93 10.74 14.51
CA LEU A 166 -10.10 10.34 15.27
C LEU A 166 -10.84 9.26 14.47
N LYS A 167 -11.24 8.19 15.14
CA LYS A 167 -11.88 7.01 14.53
C LYS A 167 -13.27 6.81 15.09
#